data_AF-A0A529K417-F1
#
_entry.id   AF-A0A529K417-F1
#
_cell.length_a   1.000
_cell.length_b   1.000
_cell.length_c   1.000
_cell.angle_alpha   90.00
_cell.angle_beta   90.00
_cell.angle_gamma   90.00
#
_symmetry.space_group_name_H-M   'P 1'
#
loop_
_entity.id
_entity.type
_entity.pdbx_description
1 polymer ?
#
loop_
_entity_poly.entity_id
_entity_poly.type
_entity_poly.pdbx_seq_one_letter_code
_entity_poly.pdbx_strand_id
1 'polypeptide(L)'
;MQKITPCLWFDDQAEEAMNHYISIFKNSKVLSVMRWPKGSGDNEGKVLVTYFELDGVQFQALNGGPQFKFTEAVSLSIDCKTQEEVDYFW
;
A
#
# COMPACT_ATOMS: atom_id res chain seq x y z
N MET A 1 10.59 -15.26 3.36
CA MET A 1 9.31 -14.90 4.00
C MET A 1 9.57 -13.74 4.94
N GLN A 2 8.94 -12.59 4.69
CA GLN A 2 9.10 -11.40 5.51
C GLN A 2 8.36 -11.60 6.85
N LYS A 3 9.02 -11.32 7.98
CA LYS A 3 8.44 -11.53 9.32
C LYS A 3 7.64 -10.34 9.83
N ILE A 4 7.97 -9.14 9.37
CA ILE A 4 7.35 -7.87 9.79
C ILE A 4 6.92 -7.14 8.53
N THR A 5 5.64 -6.79 8.43
CA THR A 5 5.07 -6.09 7.28
C THR A 5 4.60 -4.72 7.72
N PRO A 6 5.15 -3.62 7.15
CA PRO A 6 4.62 -2.29 7.39
C PRO A 6 3.16 -2.20 6.95
N CYS A 7 2.32 -1.63 7.82
CA CYS A 7 0.90 -1.41 7.55
C CYS A 7 0.63 0.08 7.36
N LEU A 8 0.08 0.43 6.21
CA LEU A 8 -0.29 1.78 5.80
C LEU A 8 -1.79 1.97 6.01
N TRP A 9 -2.17 2.96 6.82
CA TRP A 9 -3.57 3.25 7.14
C TRP A 9 -4.17 4.23 6.14
N PHE A 10 -5.27 3.83 5.50
CA PHE A 10 -6.07 4.65 4.60
C PHE A 10 -7.50 4.79 5.11
N ASP A 11 -8.19 5.79 4.59
CA ASP A 11 -9.61 5.98 4.84
C ASP A 11 -10.41 4.92 4.07
N ASP A 12 -10.37 5.03 2.75
CA ASP A 12 -10.97 4.09 1.80
C ASP A 12 -10.11 3.85 0.54
N GLN A 13 -8.91 4.44 0.46
CA GLN A 13 -8.04 4.46 -0.72
C GLN A 13 -7.00 3.34 -0.81
N ALA A 14 -7.04 2.30 0.04
CA ALA A 14 -6.00 1.25 0.06
C ALA A 14 -5.80 0.53 -1.29
N GLU A 15 -6.86 0.32 -2.07
CA GLU A 15 -6.75 -0.27 -3.41
C GLU A 15 -6.11 0.68 -4.41
N GLU A 16 -6.50 1.96 -4.38
CA GLU A 16 -5.93 3.01 -5.23
C GLU A 16 -4.43 3.19 -4.93
N ALA A 17 -4.07 3.30 -3.66
CA ALA A 17 -2.68 3.44 -3.23
C ALA A 17 -1.82 2.24 -3.66
N MET A 18 -2.32 1.01 -3.47
CA MET A 18 -1.64 -0.19 -3.95
C MET A 18 -1.38 -0.12 -5.45
N ASN A 19 -2.42 0.19 -6.24
CA ASN A 19 -2.31 0.24 -7.71
C ASN A 19 -1.34 1.34 -8.15
N HIS A 20 -1.36 2.50 -7.48
CA HIS A 20 -0.44 3.59 -7.73
C HIS A 20 1.01 3.17 -7.48
N TYR A 21 1.32 2.60 -6.31
CA TYR A 21 2.69 2.17 -6.00
C TYR A 21 3.17 1.06 -6.92
N ILE A 22 2.32 0.09 -7.26
CA ILE A 22 2.66 -0.96 -8.24
C ILE A 22 2.98 -0.36 -9.61
N SER A 23 2.27 0.70 -10.02
CA SER A 23 2.53 1.36 -11.31
C SER A 23 3.88 2.10 -11.35
N ILE A 24 4.43 2.48 -10.19
CA ILE A 24 5.71 3.18 -10.06
C ILE A 24 6.88 2.19 -10.03
N PHE A 25 6.77 1.10 -9.26
CA PHE A 25 7.89 0.18 -9.08
C PHE A 25 7.91 -0.90 -10.17
N LYS A 26 9.03 -0.98 -10.91
CA LYS A 26 9.20 -1.95 -12.01
C LYS A 26 9.13 -3.41 -11.55
N ASN A 27 9.69 -3.72 -10.38
CA ASN A 27 9.61 -5.05 -9.78
C ASN A 27 8.61 -5.01 -8.61
N SER A 28 7.33 -4.99 -8.99
CA SER A 28 6.22 -4.96 -8.04
C SER A 28 5.17 -6.01 -8.39
N LYS A 29 4.36 -6.38 -7.40
CA LYS A 29 3.24 -7.30 -7.61
C LYS A 29 2.15 -7.15 -6.54
N VAL A 30 0.90 -7.36 -6.96
CA VAL A 30 -0.21 -7.60 -6.03
C VAL A 30 -0.02 -9.00 -5.44
N LEU A 31 -0.13 -9.11 -4.11
CA LEU A 31 -0.09 -10.40 -3.42
C LEU A 31 -1.51 -10.89 -3.10
N SER A 32 -2.34 -10.02 -2.53
CA SER A 32 -3.75 -10.35 -2.26
C SER A 32 -4.58 -9.09 -2.01
N VAL A 33 -5.88 -9.22 -2.27
CA VAL A 33 -6.89 -8.18 -1.99
C VAL A 33 -8.01 -8.83 -1.20
N MET A 34 -8.20 -8.38 0.03
CA MET A 34 -9.26 -8.83 0.93
C MET A 34 -10.40 -7.80 0.90
N ARG A 35 -11.61 -8.28 0.61
CA ARG A 35 -12.82 -7.46 0.55
C ARG A 35 -13.74 -7.79 1.70
N TRP A 36 -14.53 -6.82 2.13
CA TRP A 36 -15.57 -7.03 3.14
C TRP A 36 -16.56 -8.11 2.67
N PRO A 37 -16.93 -9.07 3.53
CA PRO A 37 -17.84 -10.15 3.18
C PRO A 37 -19.27 -9.66 2.95
N LYS A 38 -20.09 -10.53 2.38
CA LYS A 38 -21.53 -10.30 2.25
C LYS A 38 -22.18 -10.03 3.61
N GLY A 39 -23.08 -9.05 3.67
CA GLY A 39 -23.74 -8.62 4.90
C GLY A 39 -22.99 -7.52 5.68
N SER A 40 -21.90 -6.97 5.13
CA SER A 40 -21.12 -5.88 5.77
C SER A 40 -21.73 -4.48 5.56
N GLY A 41 -23.03 -4.40 5.25
CA GLY A 41 -23.72 -3.14 4.93
C GLY A 41 -23.08 -2.42 3.73
N ASP A 42 -22.90 -1.11 3.85
CA ASP A 42 -22.35 -0.24 2.79
C ASP A 42 -20.89 -0.56 2.41
N ASN A 43 -20.22 -1.42 3.17
CA ASN A 43 -18.86 -1.85 2.90
C ASN A 43 -18.78 -3.14 2.08
N GLU A 44 -19.87 -3.88 1.88
CA GLU A 44 -19.87 -5.15 1.15
C GLU A 44 -19.14 -5.03 -0.21
N GLY A 45 -18.17 -5.93 -0.44
CA GLY A 45 -17.39 -5.95 -1.69
C GLY A 45 -16.31 -4.86 -1.81
N LYS A 46 -16.29 -3.85 -0.95
CA LYS A 46 -15.19 -2.87 -0.90
C LYS A 46 -13.93 -3.51 -0.33
N VAL A 47 -12.78 -2.98 -0.72
CA VAL A 47 -11.49 -3.41 -0.17
C VAL A 47 -11.40 -3.07 1.31
N LEU A 48 -11.02 -4.07 2.10
CA LEU A 48 -10.69 -3.94 3.51
C LEU A 48 -9.16 -3.85 3.66
N VAL A 49 -8.43 -4.82 3.13
CA VAL A 49 -6.97 -4.90 3.23
C VAL A 49 -6.38 -5.32 1.88
N THR A 50 -5.26 -4.73 1.51
CA THR A 50 -4.42 -5.21 0.41
C THR A 50 -3.04 -5.59 0.90
N TYR A 51 -2.42 -6.52 0.18
CA TYR A 51 -1.02 -6.88 0.34
C TYR A 51 -0.35 -6.78 -1.02
N PHE A 52 0.79 -6.10 -1.06
CA PHE A 52 1.57 -5.89 -2.28
C PHE A 52 3.06 -5.89 -1.97
N GLU A 53 3.87 -6.06 -3.00
CA GLU A 53 5.33 -6.07 -2.90
C GLU A 53 5.91 -5.01 -3.83
N LEU A 54 6.84 -4.20 -3.33
CA LEU A 54 7.61 -3.20 -4.07
C LEU A 54 9.09 -3.53 -3.90
N ASP A 55 9.80 -3.84 -4.98
CA ASP A 55 11.23 -4.20 -4.98
C ASP A 55 11.63 -5.23 -3.90
N GLY A 56 10.76 -6.23 -3.70
CA GLY A 56 10.99 -7.33 -2.75
C GLY A 56 10.58 -7.03 -1.31
N VAL A 57 10.08 -5.82 -1.00
CA VAL A 57 9.52 -5.47 0.31
C VAL A 57 8.02 -5.56 0.28
N GLN A 58 7.45 -6.34 1.20
CA GLN A 58 6.00 -6.51 1.33
C GLN A 58 5.39 -5.42 2.19
N PHE A 59 4.25 -4.90 1.75
CA PHE A 59 3.44 -3.90 2.44
C PHE A 59 2.01 -4.40 2.61
N GLN A 60 1.37 -3.91 3.65
CA GLN A 60 -0.05 -4.01 3.88
C GLN A 60 -0.66 -2.60 3.76
N ALA A 61 -1.80 -2.46 3.09
CA ALA A 61 -2.63 -1.26 3.19
C ALA A 61 -4.01 -1.62 3.72
N LEU A 62 -4.52 -0.84 4.67
CA LEU A 62 -5.78 -1.08 5.38
C LEU A 62 -6.71 0.11 5.21
N ASN A 63 -7.93 -0.15 4.76
CA ASN A 63 -9.03 0.81 4.82
C ASN A 63 -9.65 0.77 6.22
N GLY A 64 -9.18 1.65 7.10
CA GLY A 64 -9.60 1.72 8.50
C GLY A 64 -10.50 2.91 8.81
N GLY A 65 -10.77 3.79 7.84
CA GLY A 65 -11.56 5.01 8.01
C GLY A 65 -10.70 6.25 8.33
N PRO A 66 -11.34 7.43 8.50
CA PRO A 66 -10.67 8.74 8.50
C PRO A 66 -9.94 9.07 9.82
N GLN A 67 -9.98 8.19 10.82
CA GLN A 67 -9.57 8.47 12.20
C GLN A 67 -8.07 8.76 12.32
N PHE A 68 -7.26 8.11 11.50
CA PHE A 68 -5.81 8.30 11.48
C PHE A 68 -5.35 8.81 10.12
N LYS A 69 -4.37 9.70 10.15
CA LYS A 69 -3.74 10.30 8.96
C LYS A 69 -2.24 10.06 9.02
N PHE A 70 -1.62 10.01 7.85
CA PHE A 70 -0.17 9.94 7.79
C PHE A 70 0.46 11.19 8.43
N THR A 71 1.61 10.95 9.04
CA THR A 71 2.52 11.97 9.54
C THR A 71 3.92 11.58 9.08
N GLU A 72 4.85 12.51 9.11
CA GLU A 72 6.25 12.31 8.73
C GLU A 72 6.98 11.34 9.67
N ALA A 73 6.39 10.96 10.81
CA ALA A 73 6.97 10.03 11.77
C ALA A 73 7.21 8.62 11.19
N VAL A 74 6.49 8.24 10.13
CA VAL A 74 6.72 7.01 9.38
C VAL A 74 6.87 7.38 7.91
N SER A 75 8.05 7.12 7.35
CA SER A 75 8.39 7.41 5.95
C SER A 75 9.05 6.20 5.29
N LEU A 76 8.87 6.09 3.97
CA LEU A 76 9.59 5.13 3.15
C LEU A 76 10.72 5.87 2.43
N SER A 77 11.93 5.37 2.55
CA SER A 77 13.11 5.93 1.88
C SER A 77 13.54 4.98 0.77
N ILE A 78 13.75 5.52 -0.43
CA ILE A 78 14.24 4.77 -1.57
C ILE A 78 15.72 5.09 -1.73
N ASP A 79 16.57 4.07 -1.66
CA ASP A 79 18.00 4.21 -1.91
C ASP A 79 18.26 4.27 -3.42
N CYS A 80 18.52 5.48 -3.93
CA CYS A 80 18.78 5.75 -5.34
C CYS A 80 20.29 5.82 -5.59
N LYS A 81 20.76 5.13 -6.63
CA LYS A 81 22.19 5.05 -7.00
C LYS A 81 22.60 6.11 -8.01
N THR A 82 21.65 6.67 -8.76
CA THR A 82 21.91 7.70 -9.78
C THR A 82 20.89 8.84 -9.70
N GLN A 83 21.22 9.98 -10.32
CA GLN A 83 20.31 11.13 -10.37
C GLN A 83 19.05 10.81 -11.17
N GLU A 84 19.16 9.98 -12.21
CA GLU A 84 18.01 9.56 -13.01
C GLU A 84 17.00 8.73 -12.20
N GLU A 85 17.48 7.95 -11.21
CA GLU A 85 16.59 7.25 -10.28
C GLU A 85 15.90 8.23 -9.32
N VAL A 86 16.63 9.23 -8.82
CA VAL A 86 16.04 10.31 -8.00
C VAL A 86 14.95 11.02 -8.79
N ASP A 87 15.23 11.43 -10.03
CA ASP A 87 14.29 12.14 -10.89
C ASP A 87 13.07 11.28 -11.29
N TYR A 88 13.21 9.95 -11.27
CA TYR A 88 12.11 9.04 -11.56
C TYR A 88 11.15 8.87 -10.37
N PHE A 89 11.69 8.81 -9.15
CA PHE A 89 10.92 8.55 -7.94
C PHE A 89 10.39 9.81 -7.24
N TRP A 90 10.94 10.99 -7.56
CA TRP A 90 10.54 12.28 -7.01
C TRP A 90 9.50 13.00 -7.89
#